data_AF-A0A223HXW0-F1
#
_entry.id   AF-A0A223HXW0-F1
#
_cell.length_a   1.000
_cell.length_b   1.000
_cell.length_c   1.000
_cell.angle_alpha   90.00
_cell.angle_beta   90.00
_cell.angle_gamma   90.00
#
_symmetry.space_group_name_H-M   'P 1'
#
loop_
_entity.id
_entity.type
_entity.pdbx_description
1 polymer ?
#
loop_
_entity_poly.entity_id
_entity_poly.type
_entity_poly.pdbx_seq_one_letter_code
_entity_poly.pdbx_strand_id
1 'polypeptide(L)' 'MIGDKYVYIRYFAVRDENGDYLGTLEVTQDIAPIKALEGEKRLMS' A
#
# COMPACT_ATOMS: atom_id res chain seq x y z
N MET A 1 13.05 9.05 15.26
CA MET A 1 13.81 8.52 14.12
C MET A 1 12.91 7.59 13.34
N ILE A 2 13.07 7.49 12.01
CA ILE A 2 12.32 6.57 11.12
C ILE A 2 12.62 5.07 11.41
N GLY A 3 13.50 4.77 12.37
CA GLY A 3 14.05 3.44 12.64
C GLY A 3 13.05 2.33 13.02
N ASP A 4 11.84 2.66 13.47
CA ASP A 4 10.85 1.67 13.92
C ASP A 4 9.74 1.37 12.89
N LYS A 5 9.72 2.05 11.74
CA LYS A 5 8.68 1.86 10.71
C LYS A 5 9.18 0.93 9.62
N TYR A 6 8.35 -0.05 9.23
CA TYR A 6 8.61 -0.85 8.03
C TYR A 6 8.00 -0.12 6.83
N VAL A 7 8.75 0.84 6.28
CA VAL A 7 8.27 1.69 5.18
C VAL A 7 8.26 0.91 3.87
N TYR A 8 7.09 0.88 3.21
CA TYR A 8 6.89 0.31 1.90
C TYR A 8 6.39 1.40 0.93
N ILE A 9 7.21 1.66 -0.09
CA ILE A 9 6.96 2.70 -1.10
C ILE A 9 6.64 2.01 -2.43
N ARG A 10 5.54 2.42 -3.07
CA ARG A 10 5.11 1.94 -4.39
C ARG A 10 4.77 3.11 -5.31
N TYR A 11 5.04 2.92 -6.59
CA TYR A 11 4.71 3.88 -7.65
C TYR A 11 3.78 3.21 -8.65
N PHE A 12 2.68 3.88 -8.98
CA PHE A 12 1.71 3.41 -9.96
C PHE A 12 1.57 4.44 -11.08
N ALA A 13 1.59 4.00 -12.33
CA ALA A 13 1.23 4.86 -13.45
C ALA A 13 -0.29 5.08 -13.44
N VAL A 14 -0.71 6.34 -13.32
CA VAL A 14 -2.09 6.75 -13.47
C VAL A 14 -2.36 6.98 -14.94
N ARG A 15 -3.43 6.38 -15.45
CA ARG A 15 -3.88 6.49 -16.84
C ARG A 15 -5.34 6.89 -16.89
N ASP A 16 -5.72 7.58 -17.96
CA ASP A 16 -7.13 7.86 -18.24
C ASP A 16 -7.86 6.64 -18.85
N GLU A 17 -9.12 6.82 -19.22
CA GLU A 17 -9.96 5.76 -19.81
C GLU A 17 -9.46 5.29 -21.18
N ASN A 18 -8.70 6.13 -21.90
CA ASN A 18 -8.09 5.79 -23.18
C ASN A 18 -6.71 5.14 -23.02
N GLY A 19 -6.19 5.08 -21.79
CA GLY A 19 -4.88 4.52 -21.46
C GLY A 19 -3.74 5.54 -21.52
N ASP A 20 -4.04 6.83 -21.73
CA ASP A 20 -3.03 7.88 -21.80
C ASP A 20 -2.44 8.15 -20.43
N TYR A 21 -1.12 8.36 -20.39
CA TYR A 21 -0.40 8.56 -19.13
C TYR A 21 -0.70 9.94 -18.54
N LEU A 22 -1.22 9.96 -17.31
CA LEU A 22 -1.56 11.20 -16.58
C LEU A 22 -0.53 11.55 -15.51
N GLY A 23 0.24 10.58 -15.03
CA GLY A 23 1.21 10.82 -13.97
C GLY A 23 1.52 9.59 -13.12
N THR A 24 2.27 9.79 -12.05
CA THR A 24 2.63 8.73 -11.10
C THR A 24 1.98 8.99 -9.75
N LEU A 25 1.32 7.97 -9.20
CA LEU A 25 0.86 7.95 -7.82
C LEU A 25 1.91 7.26 -6.94
N GLU A 26 2.51 8.00 -6.02
CA GLU A 26 3.35 7.45 -4.95
C GLU A 26 2.48 7.07 -3.75
N VAL A 27 2.71 5.87 -3.22
CA VAL A 27 2.09 5.38 -2.00
C VAL A 27 3.17 4.96 -1.02
N THR A 28 3.23 5.65 0.12
CA THR A 28 4.14 5.36 1.24
C THR A 28 3.35 4.87 2.44
N GLN A 29 3.63 3.66 2.90
CA GLN A 29 2.91 3.01 4.00
C GLN A 29 3.88 2.41 5.02
N ASP A 30 3.53 2.50 6.30
CA ASP A 30 4.14 1.65 7.33
C ASP A 30 3.39 0.33 7.39
N ILE A 31 4.03 -0.75 6.90
CA ILE A 31 3.41 -2.07 6.81
C ILE A 31 3.78 -2.98 7.98
N ALA A 32 4.49 -2.47 9.00
CA ALA A 32 4.82 -3.25 10.19
C ALA A 32 3.56 -3.87 10.86
N PRO A 33 2.42 -3.15 11.01
CA PRO A 33 1.20 -3.73 11.57
C PRO A 33 0.60 -4.82 10.70
N ILE A 34 0.73 -4.71 9.37
CA ILE A 34 0.20 -5.69 8.41
C ILE A 34 1.00 -6.99 8.49
N LYS A 35 2.33 -6.89 8.59
CA LYS A 35 3.22 -8.06 8.74
C LYS A 35 3.01 -8.81 10.06
N ALA A 36 2.51 -8.13 11.08
CA ALA A 36 2.22 -8.73 12.38
C ALA A 36 0.88 -9.49 12.42
N LEU A 37 0.07 -9.41 11.35
CA LEU A 37 -1.18 -10.17 11.27
C LEU A 37 -0.88 -11.66 11.06
N GLU A 38 -1.47 -12.48 11.93
CA GLU A 38 -1.42 -13.94 11.85
C GLU A 38 -2.84 -14.51 11.85
N GLY A 39 -3.01 -15.73 11.32
CA GLY A 39 -4.32 -16.38 11.23
C GLY A 39 -5.28 -15.69 10.26
N GLU A 40 -6.58 -15.80 10.53
CA GLU A 40 -7.65 -15.18 9.73
C GLU A 40 -8.71 -14.55 10.64
N LYS A 41 -9.28 -13.42 10.22
CA LYS A 41 -10.44 -12.80 10.89
C LYS A 41 -11.68 -12.97 10.02
N ARG A 42 -12.57 -13.88 10.42
CA ARG A 42 -13.89 -14.07 9.79
C ARG A 42 -14.96 -13.32 10.57
N LEU A 43 -15.90 -12.69 9.87
CA LEU A 43 -17.13 -12.20 10.48
C LEU A 43 -18.02 -13.43 10.75
N MET A 44 -18.44 -13.63 12.00
CA MET A 44 -19.46 -14.62 12.32
C MET A 44 -20.83 -13.97 12.10
N SER A 45 -21.70 -14.66 11.34
CA SER A 45 -23.08 -14.24 11.05
C SER A 45 -23.95 -14.19 12.30
#